data_AF-A0A520J162-F1
#
_entry.id   AF-A0A520J162-F1
#
_cell.length_a   1.000
_cell.length_b   1.000
_cell.length_c   1.000
_cell.angle_alpha   90.00
_cell.angle_beta   90.00
_cell.angle_gamma   90.00
#
_symmetry.space_group_name_H-M   'P 1'
#
loop_
_entity.id
_entity.type
_entity.pdbx_description
1 polymer ?
#
loop_
_entity_poly.entity_id
_entity_poly.type
_entity_poly.pdbx_seq_one_letter_code
_entity_poly.pdbx_strand_id
1 'polypeptide(L)'
;MKRYVKNVTAKAPEYEHPADRELSNIIKEIMLLLPEKCQQVFKMSRLEGYSNQEIANELSISKSTVENHLNKALNLFRKYLKRYDIGFLVLYLLGL
;
A
#
# COMPACT_ATOMS: atom_id res chain seq x y z
N MET A 1 -9.28 -3.95 -3.41
CA MET A 1 -8.00 -3.28 -3.10
C MET A 1 -6.88 -3.59 -4.12
N LYS A 2 -6.59 -4.86 -4.48
CA LYS A 2 -5.57 -5.21 -5.52
C LYS A 2 -5.73 -4.41 -6.84
N ARG A 3 -6.97 -4.34 -7.36
CA ARG A 3 -7.31 -3.61 -8.59
C ARG A 3 -7.09 -2.08 -8.48
N TYR A 4 -7.28 -1.51 -7.30
CA TYR A 4 -7.17 -0.05 -7.11
C TYR A 4 -5.71 0.41 -7.05
N VAL A 5 -4.86 -0.28 -6.29
CA VAL A 5 -3.43 0.07 -6.20
C VAL A 5 -2.74 -0.05 -7.57
N LYS A 6 -3.03 -1.12 -8.32
CA LYS A 6 -2.49 -1.30 -9.68
C LYS A 6 -2.90 -0.16 -10.61
N ASN A 7 -4.16 0.26 -10.57
CA ASN A 7 -4.68 1.36 -11.41
C ASN A 7 -4.08 2.73 -11.05
N VAL A 8 -3.83 2.99 -9.75
CA VAL A 8 -3.18 4.23 -9.29
C VAL A 8 -1.71 4.29 -9.75
N THR A 9 -1.00 3.16 -9.72
CA THR A 9 0.42 3.12 -10.14
C THR A 9 0.65 3.03 -11.65
N ALA A 10 -0.37 2.68 -12.45
CA ALA A 10 -0.22 2.33 -13.87
C ALA A 10 -0.90 3.30 -14.85
N LYS A 11 -1.55 4.38 -14.38
CA LYS A 11 -2.22 5.35 -15.26
C LYS A 11 -1.20 6.24 -15.98
N ALA A 12 -1.32 6.34 -17.30
CA ALA A 12 -0.70 7.38 -18.13
C ALA A 12 -1.37 8.75 -17.88
N PRO A 13 -0.72 9.89 -18.15
CA PRO A 13 -1.01 11.21 -17.56
C PRO A 13 -2.30 11.88 -18.07
N GLU A 14 -3.13 11.16 -18.84
CA GLU A 14 -4.22 11.77 -19.60
C GLU A 14 -5.32 12.36 -18.71
N TYR A 15 -5.52 11.86 -17.49
CA TYR A 15 -6.22 12.55 -16.39
C TYR A 15 -5.75 11.97 -15.03
N GLU A 16 -4.72 12.56 -14.44
CA GLU A 16 -4.36 12.38 -13.01
C GLU A 16 -5.21 13.32 -12.16
N HIS A 17 -6.16 12.78 -11.40
CA HIS A 17 -6.85 13.60 -10.40
C HIS A 17 -5.84 14.01 -9.31
N PRO A 18 -5.81 15.26 -8.83
CA PRO A 18 -4.86 15.70 -7.80
C PRO A 18 -4.81 14.80 -6.57
N ALA A 19 -5.98 14.31 -6.14
CA ALA A 19 -6.10 13.34 -5.04
C ALA A 19 -5.39 11.98 -5.32
N ASP A 20 -5.32 11.53 -6.58
CA ASP A 20 -4.61 10.31 -6.96
C ASP A 20 -3.09 10.47 -6.82
N ARG A 21 -2.57 11.68 -7.09
CA ARG A 21 -1.15 12.02 -6.93
C ARG A 21 -0.75 12.07 -5.46
N GLU A 22 -1.54 12.72 -4.62
CA GLU A 22 -1.30 12.76 -3.17
C GLU A 22 -1.32 11.35 -2.57
N LEU A 23 -2.32 10.54 -2.92
CA LEU A 23 -2.39 9.15 -2.47
C LEU A 23 -1.20 8.32 -2.96
N SER A 24 -0.78 8.52 -4.21
CA SER A 24 0.42 7.86 -4.77
C SER A 24 1.68 8.21 -4.00
N ASN A 25 1.84 9.47 -3.58
CA ASN A 25 2.97 9.91 -2.78
C ASN A 25 2.95 9.29 -1.38
N ILE A 26 1.79 9.26 -0.72
CA ILE A 26 1.63 8.58 0.57
C ILE A 26 1.99 7.10 0.47
N ILE A 27 1.52 6.40 -0.58
CA ILE A 27 1.88 5.00 -0.81
C ILE A 27 3.40 4.86 -1.01
N LYS A 28 4.04 5.72 -1.80
CA LYS A 28 5.50 5.70 -2.02
C LYS A 28 6.26 5.90 -0.71
N GLU A 29 5.86 6.86 0.11
CA GLU A 29 6.48 7.12 1.43
C GLU A 29 6.38 5.90 2.34
N ILE A 30 5.19 5.31 2.46
CA ILE A 30 4.99 4.09 3.26
C ILE A 30 5.84 2.95 2.74
N MET A 31 5.94 2.79 1.41
CA MET A 31 6.73 1.74 0.78
C MET A 31 8.24 1.90 1.04
N LEU A 32 8.76 3.12 1.17
CA LEU A 32 10.16 3.39 1.51
C LEU A 32 10.50 3.01 2.96
N LEU A 33 9.51 2.97 3.84
CA LEU A 33 9.67 2.64 5.26
C LEU A 33 9.54 1.14 5.55
N LEU A 34 9.10 0.36 4.57
CA LEU A 34 9.04 -1.08 4.71
C LEU A 34 10.44 -1.69 4.56
N PRO A 35 10.81 -2.66 5.41
CA PRO A 35 11.98 -3.50 5.14
C PRO A 35 11.86 -4.17 3.77
N GLU A 36 12.98 -4.35 3.09
CA GLU A 36 13.03 -4.80 1.69
C GLU A 36 12.18 -6.05 1.42
N LYS A 37 12.30 -7.09 2.25
CA LYS A 37 11.50 -8.32 2.12
C LYS A 37 10.00 -8.10 2.32
N CYS A 38 9.63 -7.18 3.21
CA CYS A 38 8.25 -6.80 3.44
C CYS A 38 7.67 -6.07 2.22
N GLN A 39 8.46 -5.17 1.62
CA GLN A 39 8.12 -4.45 0.41
C GLN A 39 7.96 -5.42 -0.79
N GLN A 40 8.89 -6.35 -0.96
CA GLN A 40 8.86 -7.37 -2.02
C GLN A 40 7.59 -8.21 -1.93
N VAL A 41 7.28 -8.77 -0.75
CA VAL A 41 6.06 -9.56 -0.52
C VAL A 41 4.79 -8.74 -0.79
N PHE A 42 4.78 -7.47 -0.39
CA PHE A 42 3.63 -6.59 -0.64
C PHE A 42 3.42 -6.33 -2.15
N LYS A 43 4.49 -6.05 -2.90
CA LYS A 43 4.44 -5.83 -4.37
C LYS A 43 3.90 -7.06 -5.08
N MET A 44 4.48 -8.23 -4.83
CA MET A 44 4.04 -9.50 -5.43
C MET A 44 2.56 -9.76 -5.15
N SER A 45 2.11 -9.54 -3.91
CA SER A 45 0.71 -9.80 -3.55
C SER A 45 -0.28 -8.77 -4.10
N ARG A 46 0.06 -7.49 -4.09
CA ARG A 46 -0.90 -6.39 -4.35
C ARG A 46 -0.82 -5.82 -5.76
N LEU A 47 0.36 -5.77 -6.35
CA LEU A 47 0.59 -5.20 -7.68
C LEU A 47 0.57 -6.28 -8.75
N GLU A 48 1.29 -7.37 -8.50
CA GLU A 48 1.49 -8.46 -9.46
C GLU A 48 0.39 -9.52 -9.36
N GLY A 49 -0.20 -9.68 -8.17
CA GLY A 49 -1.42 -10.46 -7.95
C GLY A 49 -1.20 -11.86 -7.38
N TYR A 50 0.04 -12.28 -7.15
CA TYR A 50 0.40 -13.57 -6.57
C TYR A 50 -0.37 -13.88 -5.28
N SER A 51 -0.71 -15.16 -5.11
CA SER A 51 -1.23 -15.74 -3.88
C SER A 51 -0.12 -15.89 -2.84
N ASN A 52 -0.50 -15.99 -1.56
CA ASN A 52 0.49 -16.16 -0.49
C ASN A 52 1.31 -17.45 -0.67
N GLN A 53 0.72 -18.49 -1.28
CA GLN A 53 1.42 -19.75 -1.52
C GLN A 53 2.45 -19.61 -2.65
N GLU A 54 2.11 -18.92 -3.74
CA GLU A 54 3.06 -18.68 -4.83
C GLU A 54 4.23 -17.82 -4.34
N ILE A 55 3.98 -16.79 -3.52
CA ILE A 55 5.04 -15.96 -2.91
C ILE A 55 5.91 -16.78 -1.97
N ALA A 56 5.31 -17.66 -1.16
CA ALA A 56 6.04 -18.54 -0.25
C ALA A 56 7.01 -19.45 -1.01
N ASN A 57 6.54 -20.04 -2.11
CA ASN A 57 7.34 -20.90 -2.98
C ASN A 57 8.46 -20.10 -3.67
N GLU A 58 8.14 -18.96 -4.27
CA GLU A 58 9.09 -18.11 -5.00
C GLU A 58 10.23 -17.61 -4.11
N LEU A 59 9.89 -17.19 -2.87
CA LEU A 59 10.87 -16.64 -1.94
C LEU A 59 11.49 -17.70 -1.01
N SER A 60 11.11 -18.98 -1.15
CA SER A 60 11.53 -20.08 -0.27
C SER A 60 11.34 -19.77 1.22
N ILE A 61 10.16 -19.25 1.59
CA ILE A 61 9.76 -18.95 2.97
C ILE A 61 8.41 -19.59 3.29
N SER A 62 8.06 -19.70 4.57
CA SER A 62 6.73 -20.22 4.94
C SER A 62 5.60 -19.27 4.54
N LYS A 63 4.42 -19.81 4.25
CA LYS A 63 3.19 -19.03 4.04
C LYS A 63 2.87 -18.11 5.24
N SER A 64 3.15 -18.56 6.47
CA SER A 64 3.02 -17.73 7.67
C SER A 64 3.98 -16.55 7.67
N THR A 65 5.21 -16.73 7.17
CA THR A 65 6.18 -15.64 6.99
C THR A 65 5.67 -14.60 5.99
N VAL A 66 5.06 -15.03 4.87
CA VAL A 66 4.40 -14.14 3.90
C VAL A 66 3.28 -13.34 4.56
N GLU A 67 2.40 -14.00 5.31
CA GLU A 67 1.31 -13.34 6.04
C GLU A 67 1.83 -12.34 7.07
N ASN A 68 2.91 -12.68 7.78
CA ASN A 68 3.57 -11.78 8.72
C ASN A 68 4.15 -10.53 8.04
N HIS A 69 4.77 -10.68 6.88
CA HIS A 69 5.22 -9.54 6.07
C HIS A 69 4.03 -8.67 5.62
N LEU A 70 2.96 -9.29 5.10
CA LEU A 70 1.76 -8.55 4.70
C LEU A 70 1.10 -7.82 5.88
N ASN A 71 1.03 -8.44 7.04
CA ASN A 71 0.49 -7.82 8.26
C ASN A 71 1.35 -6.65 8.72
N LYS A 72 2.69 -6.78 8.71
CA LYS A 72 3.61 -5.68 9.01
C LYS A 72 3.40 -4.51 8.04
N ALA A 73 3.31 -4.79 6.73
CA ALA A 73 3.04 -3.76 5.74
C ALA A 73 1.71 -3.04 6.00
N LEU A 74 0.61 -3.80 6.10
CA LEU A 74 -0.72 -3.23 6.33
C LEU A 74 -0.82 -2.44 7.63
N ASN A 75 -0.13 -2.87 8.69
CA ASN A 75 -0.09 -2.10 9.94
C ASN A 75 0.62 -0.76 9.77
N LEU A 76 1.67 -0.69 8.94
CA LEU A 76 2.32 0.58 8.62
C LEU A 76 1.38 1.48 7.82
N PHE A 77 0.71 0.95 6.79
CA PHE A 77 -0.32 1.68 6.05
C PHE A 77 -1.41 2.23 6.96
N ARG A 78 -1.95 1.41 7.88
CA ARG A 78 -2.96 1.86 8.85
C ARG A 78 -2.43 2.97 9.75
N LYS A 79 -1.20 2.88 10.26
CA LYS A 79 -0.61 3.93 11.11
C LYS A 79 -0.46 5.25 10.35
N TYR A 80 0.00 5.20 9.11
CA TYR A 80 0.14 6.40 8.27
C TYR A 80 -1.22 6.99 7.93
N LEU A 81 -2.18 6.17 7.50
CA LEU A 81 -3.52 6.63 7.16
C LEU A 81 -4.31 7.15 8.38
N LYS A 82 -4.10 6.58 9.58
CA LYS A 82 -4.63 7.15 10.83
C LYS A 82 -4.04 8.51 11.17
N ARG A 83 -2.86 8.88 10.67
CA ARG A 83 -2.36 10.26 10.82
C ARG A 83 -3.20 11.25 10.00
N TYR A 84 -3.84 10.75 8.95
CA TYR A 84 -4.86 11.46 8.19
C TYR A 84 -6.28 11.20 8.73
N ASP A 85 -6.44 10.64 9.94
CA ASP A 85 -7.76 10.36 10.53
C ASP A 85 -8.62 11.62 10.53
N ILE A 86 -9.87 11.38 10.12
CA ILE A 86 -11.15 12.09 10.22
C ILE A 86 -11.15 13.47 10.88
N GLY A 87 -10.41 13.72 11.96
CA GLY A 87 -10.28 15.06 12.54
C GLY A 87 -9.79 16.10 11.54
N PHE A 88 -8.79 15.78 10.72
CA PHE A 88 -8.30 16.68 9.67
C PHE A 88 -9.32 16.88 8.55
N LEU A 89 -10.03 15.82 8.18
CA LEU A 89 -11.12 15.89 7.18
C LEU A 89 -12.32 16.67 7.70
N VAL A 90 -12.67 16.53 8.98
CA VAL A 90 -13.76 17.26 9.64
C VAL A 90 -13.39 18.73 9.83
N LEU A 91 -12.16 19.05 10.25
CA LEU A 91 -11.69 20.44 10.30
C LEU A 91 -11.69 21.10 8.93
N TYR A 92 -11.19 20.38 7.90
CA TYR A 92 -11.24 20.83 6.51
C TYR A 92 -12.68 21.04 5.99
N LEU A 93 -13.62 20.15 6.34
CA LEU A 93 -15.04 20.28 5.98
C LEU A 93 -15.78 21.37 6.77
N LEU A 94 -15.33 21.68 7.99
CA LEU A 94 -15.86 22.76 8.82
C LEU A 94 -15.19 24.11 8.53
N GLY A 95 -14.18 24.15 7.66
CA GLY A 95 -13.47 25.37 7.26
C GLY A 95 -12.62 25.99 8.38
N LEU A 96 -12.17 25.18 9.34
CA LEU A 96 -11.28 25.57 10.44
C LEU A 96 -9.80 25.44 10.05
#